data_AF-A0A3N0XU11-F1
#
_entry.id   AF-A0A3N0XU11-F1
#
_cell.length_a   1.000
_cell.length_b   1.000
_cell.length_c   1.000
_cell.angle_alpha   90.00
_cell.angle_beta   90.00
_cell.angle_gamma   90.00
#
_symmetry.space_group_name_H-M   'P 1'
#
loop_
_entity.id
_entity.type
_entity.pdbx_description
1 polymer ?
#
loop_
_entity_poly.entity_id
_entity_poly.type
_entity_poly.pdbx_seq_one_letter_code
_entity_poly.pdbx_strand_id
1 'polypeptide(L)'
;MILAYGSTAGLPDFIEVLQIVILRDKVHFIAKVFISWYDEHFRAFELESTELVVFVEQKDLTDVCPLSDYKGYIIKMETAVKFRVILDHDIKKLCLPGMPHTVKELEATIKQTFGISMDISVQRKDQDFDDFVTLSSIDDLKDRDTLKVVYVPPVILFANVDIPEVPTEDYSVSISVSENDSVSLPSTSSGSISAESDDTTILSPRSPDMHKPWPTEFPIPKFSYNTELVLQKGNENYLRDGSLLCKEKSYPGVKSNILECLAELIFSYTPYPRDAHRCAVAEALIKKHPCLKEPGSFNGLYGWQQSLKYKVGNYRSKLRMHGIPEVLVNSLKRKSSEDKQPAKNIKKPRKAEVNYLPPHPAGETEDSLESNRLELISETKKKNNSRVINEMMSRTFSLRRQEIVGQGPSVADLLERWPALFEPSQICEEFLRISGISLESTFMSQLDRQTPKLLSLFNAKGGAVGQRIKSQMMTLIQEPSASVEKRREVVLRSLIEYMGERQEDLISVHHTQRSHQKCFSQNVIPFPSKSLR
;
A
#
# COMPACT_ATOMS: atom_id res chain seq x y z
N MET A 1 -1.21 20.12 14.65
CA MET A 1 -1.62 18.70 14.74
C MET A 1 -2.96 18.59 14.06
N ILE A 2 -3.06 17.78 13.01
CA ILE A 2 -4.24 17.73 12.13
C ILE A 2 -5.04 16.47 12.40
N LEU A 3 -6.35 16.63 12.58
CA LEU A 3 -7.32 15.58 12.90
C LEU A 3 -8.50 15.61 11.94
N ALA A 4 -9.11 14.45 11.68
CA ALA A 4 -10.37 14.35 10.96
C ALA A 4 -11.56 14.70 11.88
N TYR A 5 -12.46 15.56 11.39
CA TYR A 5 -13.61 16.08 12.11
C TYR A 5 -14.79 16.22 11.13
N GLY A 6 -15.93 15.60 11.44
CA GLY A 6 -17.08 15.62 10.52
C GLY A 6 -16.78 15.01 9.14
N SER A 7 -17.58 15.42 8.14
CA SER A 7 -17.41 15.08 6.73
C SER A 7 -18.34 15.90 5.83
N THR A 8 -17.83 16.67 4.89
CA THR A 8 -18.62 17.43 3.90
C THR A 8 -18.69 16.66 2.59
N ALA A 9 -19.90 16.53 2.02
CA ALA A 9 -20.20 15.79 0.80
C ALA A 9 -19.72 14.31 0.73
N GLY A 10 -19.27 13.73 1.85
CA GLY A 10 -18.72 12.37 1.93
C GLY A 10 -17.19 12.29 1.92
N LEU A 11 -16.48 13.42 1.85
CA LEU A 11 -15.05 13.52 2.18
C LEU A 11 -14.89 13.87 3.67
N PRO A 12 -13.81 13.45 4.34
CA PRO A 12 -13.50 13.91 5.70
C PRO A 12 -13.07 15.38 5.67
N ASP A 13 -13.63 16.18 6.58
CA ASP A 13 -13.11 17.52 6.84
C ASP A 13 -12.01 17.44 7.91
N PHE A 14 -11.12 18.43 7.96
CA PHE A 14 -9.97 18.41 8.86
C PHE A 14 -9.90 19.65 9.73
N ILE A 15 -9.34 19.49 10.93
CA ILE A 15 -9.08 20.58 11.86
C ILE A 15 -7.63 20.54 12.34
N GLU A 16 -7.01 21.72 12.48
CA GLU A 16 -5.77 21.87 13.22
C GLU A 16 -6.06 22.28 14.65
N VAL A 17 -5.65 21.45 15.62
CA VAL A 17 -5.75 21.77 17.05
C VAL A 17 -4.80 22.92 17.38
N LEU A 18 -5.37 24.08 17.71
CA LEU A 18 -4.66 25.27 18.19
C LEU A 18 -4.40 25.19 19.70
N GLN A 19 -5.40 24.74 20.46
CA GLN A 19 -5.32 24.61 21.91
C GLN A 19 -6.22 23.47 22.42
N ILE A 20 -5.74 22.73 23.42
CA ILE A 20 -6.51 21.72 24.15
C ILE A 20 -6.96 22.32 25.49
N VAL A 21 -8.24 22.15 25.84
CA VAL A 21 -8.84 22.70 27.06
C VAL A 21 -9.61 21.61 27.81
N ILE A 22 -9.34 21.46 29.10
CA ILE A 22 -10.07 20.53 29.98
C ILE A 22 -11.13 21.31 30.75
N LEU A 23 -12.40 20.95 30.60
CA LEU A 23 -13.53 21.56 31.30
C LEU A 23 -14.44 20.45 31.84
N ARG A 24 -14.71 20.45 33.14
CA ARG A 24 -15.57 19.46 33.82
C ARG A 24 -15.20 18.01 33.44
N ASP A 25 -13.92 17.69 33.58
CA ASP A 25 -13.31 16.38 33.29
C ASP A 25 -13.48 15.87 31.84
N LYS A 26 -13.81 16.76 30.90
CA LYS A 26 -13.85 16.50 29.46
C LYS A 26 -12.80 17.29 28.70
N VAL A 27 -12.20 16.64 27.69
CA VAL A 27 -11.24 17.25 26.76
C VAL A 27 -12.00 17.90 25.60
N HIS A 28 -11.66 19.16 25.34
CA HIS A 28 -12.18 19.95 24.23
C HIS A 28 -11.01 20.54 23.43
N PHE A 29 -11.26 20.83 22.15
CA PHE A 29 -10.26 21.35 21.22
C PHE A 29 -10.76 22.68 20.66
N ILE A 30 -9.94 23.72 20.79
CA ILE A 30 -10.05 24.95 20.00
C ILE A 30 -9.22 24.70 18.75
N ALA A 31 -9.86 24.72 17.57
CA ALA A 31 -9.22 24.25 16.34
C ALA A 31 -9.62 25.07 15.12
N LYS A 32 -8.70 25.22 14.15
CA LYS A 32 -8.93 25.91 12.87
C LYS A 32 -9.43 24.89 11.84
N VAL A 33 -10.50 25.21 11.11
CA VAL A 33 -11.07 24.30 10.10
C VAL A 33 -10.35 24.41 8.76
N PHE A 34 -10.13 23.26 8.13
CA PHE A 34 -9.63 23.14 6.77
C PHE A 34 -10.68 22.46 5.89
N ILE A 35 -10.90 23.02 4.69
CA ILE A 35 -11.65 22.32 3.64
C ILE A 35 -10.67 21.37 2.95
N SER A 36 -11.14 20.17 2.56
CA SER A 36 -10.30 19.16 1.93
C SER A 36 -10.76 18.81 0.52
N TRP A 37 -9.80 18.55 -0.35
CA TRP A 37 -10.01 17.86 -1.62
C TRP A 37 -9.06 16.66 -1.69
N TYR A 38 -9.58 15.52 -2.15
CA TYR A 38 -8.79 14.31 -2.32
C TYR A 38 -8.15 14.28 -3.72
N ASP A 39 -6.83 14.39 -3.79
CA ASP A 39 -6.08 14.22 -5.03
C ASP A 39 -5.85 12.73 -5.33
N GLU A 40 -6.39 12.25 -6.45
CA GLU A 40 -6.31 10.84 -6.86
C GLU A 40 -4.90 10.44 -7.39
N HIS A 41 -4.10 11.38 -7.87
CA HIS A 41 -2.71 11.14 -8.33
C HIS A 41 -1.75 10.94 -7.15
N PHE A 42 -1.79 11.83 -6.16
CA PHE A 42 -0.94 11.78 -4.96
C PHE A 42 -1.52 10.89 -3.85
N ARG A 43 -2.82 10.58 -3.91
CA ARG A 43 -3.57 9.84 -2.87
C ARG A 43 -3.50 10.51 -1.50
N ALA A 44 -3.60 11.82 -1.51
CA ALA A 44 -3.49 12.70 -0.36
C ALA A 44 -4.71 13.62 -0.30
N PHE A 45 -4.94 14.22 0.87
CA PHE A 45 -5.83 15.36 1.00
C PHE A 45 -5.00 16.63 0.87
N GLU A 46 -5.35 17.46 -0.10
CA GLU A 46 -4.95 18.86 -0.12
C GLU A 46 -5.91 19.63 0.79
N LEU A 47 -5.37 20.56 1.59
CA LEU A 47 -6.07 21.20 2.69
C LEU A 47 -5.98 22.72 2.57
N GLU A 48 -7.11 23.39 2.32
CA GLU A 48 -7.19 24.85 2.32
C GLU A 48 -7.64 25.37 3.69
N SER A 49 -6.94 26.38 4.22
CA SER A 49 -7.10 26.84 5.60
C SER A 49 -8.17 27.93 5.71
N THR A 50 -9.31 27.63 6.33
CA THR A 50 -10.37 28.64 6.54
C THR A 50 -10.09 29.50 7.76
N GLU A 51 -10.57 30.75 7.80
CA GLU A 51 -10.50 31.57 9.02
C GLU A 51 -11.46 31.10 10.14
N LEU A 52 -12.22 30.03 9.93
CA LEU A 52 -13.18 29.51 10.90
C LEU A 52 -12.45 28.76 12.03
N VAL A 53 -12.62 29.26 13.25
CA VAL A 53 -12.20 28.56 14.49
C VAL A 53 -13.43 27.93 15.15
N VAL A 54 -13.33 26.65 15.47
CA VAL A 54 -14.39 25.84 16.07
C VAL A 54 -14.00 25.31 17.45
N PHE A 55 -15.00 24.98 18.25
CA PHE A 55 -14.87 24.33 19.55
C PHE A 55 -15.46 22.92 19.49
N VAL A 56 -14.62 21.90 19.72
CA VAL A 56 -14.90 20.50 19.36
C VAL A 56 -14.75 19.61 20.61
N GLU A 57 -15.71 18.72 20.89
CA GLU A 57 -15.54 17.65 21.90
C GLU A 57 -14.87 16.43 21.25
N GLN A 58 -14.15 15.63 22.04
CA GLN A 58 -13.51 14.38 21.56
C GLN A 58 -14.47 13.42 20.82
N LYS A 59 -15.76 13.47 21.13
CA LYS A 59 -16.82 12.66 20.52
C LYS A 59 -17.11 13.00 19.04
N ASP A 60 -16.73 14.19 18.59
CA ASP A 60 -17.07 14.74 17.27
C ASP A 60 -15.94 14.48 16.24
N LEU A 61 -14.82 13.92 16.69
CA LEU A 61 -13.67 13.52 15.88
C LEU A 61 -13.97 12.18 15.18
N THR A 62 -13.70 12.09 13.88
CA THR A 62 -14.23 11.00 13.03
C THR A 62 -13.25 9.84 12.77
N ASP A 63 -12.03 9.91 13.30
CA ASP A 63 -11.03 8.83 13.20
C ASP A 63 -11.28 7.71 14.24
N VAL A 64 -10.99 6.46 13.86
CA VAL A 64 -11.00 5.26 14.72
C VAL A 64 -10.01 5.38 15.89
N CYS A 65 -8.97 6.19 15.72
CA CYS A 65 -8.09 6.65 16.78
C CYS A 65 -8.09 8.20 16.76
N PRO A 66 -8.98 8.87 17.50
CA PRO A 66 -9.29 10.30 17.32
C PRO A 66 -8.15 11.28 17.69
N LEU A 67 -6.99 10.78 18.15
CA LEU A 67 -5.78 11.56 18.41
C LEU A 67 -4.57 11.08 17.57
N SER A 68 -4.81 10.31 16.51
CA SER A 68 -3.81 9.99 15.50
C SER A 68 -3.53 11.23 14.63
N ASP A 69 -2.45 11.94 14.94
CA ASP A 69 -1.91 13.01 14.09
C ASP A 69 -1.62 12.48 12.68
N TYR A 70 -2.16 13.14 11.66
CA TYR A 70 -2.05 12.74 10.26
C TYR A 70 -0.63 12.95 9.71
N LYS A 71 0.26 12.00 10.00
CA LYS A 71 1.68 11.98 9.55
C LYS A 71 1.85 11.58 8.08
N GLY A 72 1.11 12.25 7.20
CA GLY A 72 1.54 12.45 5.83
C GLY A 72 2.74 13.40 5.79
N TYR A 73 3.45 13.42 4.65
CA TYR A 73 4.33 14.55 4.37
C TYR A 73 3.43 15.76 4.15
N ILE A 74 3.43 16.73 5.07
CA ILE A 74 2.86 18.06 4.81
C ILE A 74 3.79 18.75 3.81
N ILE A 75 3.62 18.40 2.54
CA ILE A 75 4.04 19.24 1.44
C ILE A 75 3.07 20.43 1.49
N LYS A 76 3.47 21.49 2.21
CA LYS A 76 2.96 22.82 1.89
C LYS A 76 3.30 23.03 0.41
N MET A 77 2.29 22.91 -0.46
CA MET A 77 2.37 23.41 -1.83
C MET A 77 2.24 24.94 -1.80
N GLU A 78 3.15 25.57 -1.06
CA GLU A 78 3.60 26.90 -1.43
C GLU A 78 4.08 26.77 -2.88
N THR A 79 3.46 27.54 -3.76
CA THR A 79 3.65 27.35 -5.19
C THR A 79 5.05 27.80 -5.55
N ALA A 80 5.88 26.90 -6.08
CA ALA A 80 7.31 27.13 -6.24
C ALA A 80 7.60 28.25 -7.27
N VAL A 81 7.64 29.51 -6.82
CA VAL A 81 7.73 30.72 -7.64
C VAL A 81 9.08 30.77 -8.37
N LYS A 82 9.06 31.16 -9.64
CA LYS A 82 10.25 31.24 -10.49
C LYS A 82 10.44 32.68 -10.95
N PHE A 83 11.65 33.22 -10.79
CA PHE A 83 11.98 34.55 -11.30
C PHE A 83 13.11 34.47 -12.33
N ARG A 84 13.03 35.30 -13.38
CA ARG A 84 14.16 35.57 -14.28
C ARG A 84 14.98 36.68 -13.63
N VAL A 85 16.21 36.39 -13.23
CA VAL A 85 17.07 37.35 -12.51
C VAL A 85 18.21 37.79 -13.44
N ILE A 86 18.26 39.09 -13.75
CA ILE A 86 19.33 39.73 -14.51
C ILE A 86 20.41 40.21 -13.52
N LEU A 87 21.66 39.82 -13.77
CA LEU A 87 22.85 40.13 -12.96
C LEU A 87 23.91 40.71 -13.90
N ASP A 88 24.01 42.04 -13.97
CA ASP A 88 24.77 42.83 -14.95
C ASP A 88 24.45 42.48 -16.42
N HIS A 89 25.07 41.41 -16.93
CA HIS A 89 24.94 40.92 -18.31
C HIS A 89 24.46 39.46 -18.36
N ASP A 90 24.44 38.75 -17.23
CA ASP A 90 23.94 37.38 -17.11
C ASP A 90 22.42 37.38 -16.86
N ILE A 91 21.71 36.46 -17.51
CA ILE A 91 20.30 36.16 -17.20
C ILE A 91 20.23 34.77 -16.59
N LYS A 92 19.90 34.70 -15.30
CA LYS A 92 19.81 33.47 -14.51
C LYS A 92 18.37 33.23 -14.05
N LYS A 93 18.09 32.03 -13.54
CA LYS A 93 16.77 31.64 -13.06
C LYS A 93 16.83 31.37 -11.56
N LEU A 94 16.00 32.06 -10.79
CA LEU A 94 15.73 31.76 -9.39
C LEU A 94 14.49 30.85 -9.32
N CYS A 95 14.53 29.88 -8.40
CA CYS A 95 13.38 29.03 -8.04
C CYS A 95 13.26 29.05 -6.53
N LEU A 96 12.12 29.51 -6.01
CA LEU A 96 11.81 29.55 -4.59
C LEU A 96 10.82 28.44 -4.23
N PRO A 97 10.75 27.99 -2.96
CA PRO A 97 9.73 27.06 -2.49
C PRO A 97 8.35 27.71 -2.33
N GLY A 98 8.27 29.05 -2.32
CA GLY A 98 7.05 29.83 -2.17
C GLY A 98 7.27 31.30 -2.55
N MET A 99 6.24 32.13 -2.43
CA MET A 99 6.41 33.58 -2.50
C MET A 99 7.04 34.08 -1.19
N PRO A 100 8.05 34.99 -1.23
CA PRO A 100 8.59 35.60 -0.01
C PRO A 100 7.49 36.35 0.76
N HIS A 101 7.56 36.34 2.09
CA HIS A 101 6.68 37.15 2.94
C HIS A 101 7.22 38.56 3.16
N THR A 102 8.50 38.79 2.86
CA THR A 102 9.12 40.12 2.86
C THR A 102 10.16 40.23 1.75
N VAL A 103 10.50 41.45 1.34
CA VAL A 103 11.55 41.63 0.32
C VAL A 103 12.96 41.32 0.85
N LYS A 104 13.22 41.54 2.14
CA LYS A 104 14.52 41.23 2.74
C LYS A 104 14.84 39.73 2.71
N GLU A 105 13.80 38.89 2.72
CA GLU A 105 13.90 37.45 2.48
C GLU A 105 14.25 37.14 1.01
N LEU A 106 13.65 37.84 0.04
CA LEU A 106 13.99 37.73 -1.39
C LEU A 106 15.44 38.18 -1.68
N GLU A 107 15.85 39.34 -1.17
CA GLU A 107 17.23 39.81 -1.23
C GLU A 107 18.21 38.78 -0.65
N ALA A 108 17.96 38.31 0.58
CA ALA A 108 18.81 37.32 1.22
C ALA A 108 18.90 36.03 0.39
N THR A 109 17.79 35.59 -0.19
CA THR A 109 17.76 34.39 -1.03
C THR A 109 18.47 34.61 -2.38
N ILE A 110 18.39 35.80 -2.98
CA ILE A 110 19.17 36.18 -4.17
C ILE A 110 20.67 36.22 -3.85
N LYS A 111 21.07 36.89 -2.74
CA LYS A 111 22.46 36.95 -2.27
C LYS A 111 23.02 35.54 -2.02
N GLN A 112 22.26 34.68 -1.34
CA GLN A 112 22.64 33.29 -1.07
C GLN A 112 22.68 32.41 -2.34
N THR A 113 21.71 32.51 -3.23
CA THR A 113 21.60 31.64 -4.43
C THR A 113 22.67 31.95 -5.47
N PHE A 114 23.04 33.23 -5.62
CA PHE A 114 24.00 33.68 -6.63
C PHE A 114 25.37 34.07 -6.07
N GLY A 115 25.61 33.91 -4.77
CA GLY A 115 26.92 34.11 -4.13
C GLY A 115 27.34 35.58 -4.01
N ILE A 116 26.39 36.50 -3.84
CA ILE A 116 26.64 37.94 -3.83
C ILE A 116 27.03 38.39 -2.43
N SER A 117 28.19 39.04 -2.31
CA SER A 117 28.75 39.58 -1.06
C SER A 117 28.45 41.06 -0.80
N MET A 118 27.87 41.75 -1.78
CA MET A 118 27.49 43.16 -1.69
C MET A 118 26.01 43.31 -1.38
N ASP A 119 25.62 44.48 -0.87
CA ASP A 119 24.21 44.86 -0.86
C ASP A 119 23.72 45.16 -2.27
N ILE A 120 22.47 44.80 -2.49
CA ILE A 120 21.76 44.93 -3.75
C ILE A 120 20.40 45.56 -3.44
N SER A 121 19.87 46.33 -4.36
CA SER A 121 18.43 46.52 -4.48
C SER A 121 17.95 45.70 -5.67
N VAL A 122 16.74 45.19 -5.57
CA VAL A 122 16.12 44.54 -6.73
C VAL A 122 15.53 45.64 -7.65
N GLN A 123 15.17 45.29 -8.86
CA GLN A 123 14.19 45.99 -9.69
C GLN A 123 13.37 44.90 -10.38
N ARG A 124 12.11 45.14 -10.68
CA ARG A 124 11.32 44.30 -11.59
C ARG A 124 11.13 45.03 -12.92
N LYS A 125 10.81 44.32 -14.00
CA LYS A 125 10.28 44.97 -15.20
C LYS A 125 8.81 45.36 -14.98
N ASP A 126 8.45 46.57 -15.39
CA ASP A 126 7.10 47.10 -15.37
C ASP A 126 6.34 46.84 -16.69
N GLN A 127 5.03 46.61 -16.62
CA GLN A 127 4.20 46.32 -17.79
C GLN A 127 3.50 47.57 -18.36
N ASP A 128 3.30 48.63 -17.57
CA ASP A 128 2.70 49.90 -18.02
C ASP A 128 3.77 50.84 -18.59
N PHE A 129 5.02 50.77 -18.07
CA PHE A 129 6.12 51.66 -18.45
C PHE A 129 7.26 50.99 -19.26
N ASP A 130 7.25 49.66 -19.42
CA ASP A 130 8.28 48.83 -20.09
C ASP A 130 9.74 48.96 -19.56
N ASP A 131 9.97 49.67 -18.45
CA ASP A 131 11.28 49.88 -17.81
C ASP A 131 11.38 49.18 -16.44
N PHE A 132 12.51 49.33 -15.74
CA PHE A 132 12.79 48.69 -14.46
C PHE A 132 12.51 49.61 -13.27
N VAL A 133 11.51 49.25 -12.46
CA VAL A 133 10.98 50.10 -11.38
C VAL A 133 11.54 49.71 -10.01
N THR A 134 11.54 50.71 -9.11
CA THR A 134 11.92 50.76 -7.69
C THR A 134 10.63 50.94 -6.84
N LEU A 135 10.32 50.16 -5.79
CA LEU A 135 11.16 49.88 -4.63
C LEU A 135 10.48 49.78 -3.20
N SER A 136 9.25 49.27 -2.95
CA SER A 136 8.62 49.26 -1.57
C SER A 136 7.61 48.17 -0.98
N SER A 137 7.05 47.14 -1.66
CA SER A 137 6.14 46.07 -1.10
C SER A 137 6.25 44.69 -1.83
N ILE A 138 5.73 43.55 -1.30
CA ILE A 138 5.96 42.16 -1.84
C ILE A 138 4.73 41.39 -2.40
N ASP A 139 3.49 41.79 -2.12
CA ASP A 139 2.26 41.23 -2.74
C ASP A 139 2.24 41.39 -4.29
N ASP A 140 3.21 42.16 -4.73
CA ASP A 140 3.38 42.92 -5.94
C ASP A 140 4.28 42.20 -6.98
N LEU A 141 4.63 40.93 -6.74
CA LEU A 141 5.35 40.03 -7.67
C LEU A 141 4.46 38.84 -8.09
N LYS A 142 4.68 38.33 -9.30
CA LYS A 142 3.98 37.17 -9.90
C LYS A 142 4.97 36.11 -10.41
N ASP A 143 4.51 34.85 -10.61
CA ASP A 143 5.38 33.79 -11.17
C ASP A 143 5.88 34.21 -12.56
N ARG A 144 7.21 34.16 -12.74
CA ARG A 144 7.98 34.46 -13.96
C ARG A 144 8.31 35.92 -14.22
N ASP A 145 8.13 36.81 -13.25
CA ASP A 145 8.64 38.18 -13.35
C ASP A 145 10.13 38.23 -13.68
N THR A 146 10.49 39.28 -14.40
CA THR A 146 11.89 39.60 -14.70
C THR A 146 12.41 40.58 -13.67
N LEU A 147 13.16 40.06 -12.71
CA LEU A 147 13.93 40.82 -11.74
C LEU A 147 15.29 41.21 -12.33
N LYS A 148 15.80 42.37 -11.97
CA LYS A 148 17.13 42.89 -12.30
C LYS A 148 17.79 43.29 -10.99
N VAL A 149 18.97 42.77 -10.75
CA VAL A 149 19.75 43.09 -9.55
C VAL A 149 20.57 44.34 -9.82
N VAL A 150 20.43 45.35 -8.98
CA VAL A 150 21.25 46.56 -9.00
C VAL A 150 22.15 46.53 -7.78
N TYR A 151 23.46 46.49 -8.00
CA TYR A 151 24.42 46.56 -6.91
C TYR A 151 24.39 47.96 -6.27
N VAL A 152 24.15 48.00 -4.96
CA VAL A 152 24.19 49.26 -4.21
C VAL A 152 25.67 49.52 -3.88
N PRO A 153 26.30 50.59 -4.41
CA PRO A 153 27.66 50.93 -4.03
C PRO A 153 27.69 51.25 -2.53
N PRO A 154 28.74 50.83 -1.78
CA PRO A 154 28.75 50.94 -0.32
C PRO A 154 28.88 52.41 0.13
N VAL A 155 27.72 53.06 0.32
CA VAL A 155 27.62 54.38 0.94
C VAL A 155 27.89 54.26 2.44
N ILE A 156 28.63 55.22 2.98
CA ILE A 156 28.91 55.30 4.41
C ILE A 156 27.63 55.69 5.17
N LEU A 157 27.04 54.70 5.86
CA LEU A 157 25.96 54.76 6.86
C LEU A 157 24.48 54.86 6.39
N PHE A 158 23.62 54.07 7.07
CA PHE A 158 22.14 54.18 7.23
C PHE A 158 21.13 53.78 6.09
N ALA A 159 20.88 52.47 5.89
CA ALA A 159 19.56 51.74 5.83
C ALA A 159 18.43 51.88 4.71
N ASN A 160 18.03 50.72 4.09
CA ASN A 160 16.74 50.27 3.42
C ASN A 160 16.36 50.68 1.94
N VAL A 161 15.64 49.94 1.03
CA VAL A 161 14.98 48.57 0.87
C VAL A 161 13.41 48.44 1.02
N ASP A 162 12.52 47.84 0.16
CA ASP A 162 12.42 47.50 -1.32
C ASP A 162 10.98 46.93 -1.78
N ILE A 163 10.62 46.73 -3.10
CA ILE A 163 9.35 46.18 -3.82
C ILE A 163 8.57 46.97 -5.01
N PRO A 164 7.25 47.30 -5.01
CA PRO A 164 6.12 46.85 -5.92
C PRO A 164 6.02 47.36 -7.40
N GLU A 165 5.06 47.06 -8.33
CA GLU A 165 3.99 46.05 -8.59
C GLU A 165 3.90 45.65 -10.10
N VAL A 166 3.63 44.39 -10.48
CA VAL A 166 3.19 43.96 -11.85
C VAL A 166 1.78 44.51 -12.20
N PRO A 167 1.19 44.25 -13.40
CA PRO A 167 -0.03 43.39 -13.41
C PRO A 167 -0.31 42.60 -14.71
N THR A 168 -1.49 41.92 -14.77
CA THR A 168 -2.09 41.06 -15.84
C THR A 168 -1.93 39.52 -15.69
N GLU A 169 -2.84 38.77 -16.35
CA GLU A 169 -3.44 37.47 -15.95
C GLU A 169 -3.54 36.45 -17.15
N ASP A 170 -4.50 35.55 -17.46
CA ASP A 170 -5.89 35.25 -17.04
C ASP A 170 -6.46 33.87 -17.53
N TYR A 171 -7.66 33.50 -17.05
CA TYR A 171 -8.71 32.59 -17.59
C TYR A 171 -8.58 31.03 -17.66
N SER A 172 -9.11 30.36 -16.61
CA SER A 172 -10.09 29.21 -16.69
C SER A 172 -9.63 27.75 -17.09
N VAL A 173 -10.29 26.60 -16.78
CA VAL A 173 -11.34 26.19 -15.79
C VAL A 173 -11.48 24.62 -15.66
N SER A 174 -11.60 24.11 -14.41
CA SER A 174 -12.33 22.88 -13.92
C SER A 174 -12.06 21.39 -14.31
N ILE A 175 -12.11 20.49 -13.28
CA ILE A 175 -12.93 19.22 -13.13
C ILE A 175 -12.62 17.95 -13.99
N SER A 176 -12.77 16.66 -13.58
CA SER A 176 -12.81 15.95 -12.26
C SER A 176 -12.91 14.38 -12.34
N VAL A 177 -12.37 13.63 -11.35
CA VAL A 177 -12.68 12.25 -10.80
C VAL A 177 -13.00 10.96 -11.64
N SER A 178 -12.37 9.84 -11.21
CA SER A 178 -12.97 8.51 -10.87
C SER A 178 -13.28 7.36 -11.88
N GLU A 179 -13.48 6.16 -11.29
CA GLU A 179 -13.40 4.76 -11.76
C GLU A 179 -14.65 4.09 -12.44
N ASN A 180 -14.54 2.79 -12.82
CA ASN A 180 -15.66 1.91 -13.26
C ASN A 180 -15.50 0.41 -12.81
N ASP A 181 -16.61 -0.37 -12.84
CA ASP A 181 -16.80 -1.82 -12.49
C ASP A 181 -17.87 -2.49 -13.44
N SER A 182 -18.02 -3.85 -13.57
CA SER A 182 -19.17 -4.67 -14.17
C SER A 182 -19.15 -5.29 -15.65
N VAL A 183 -19.43 -6.60 -15.96
CA VAL A 183 -18.69 -7.92 -15.79
C VAL A 183 -19.36 -9.16 -16.57
N SER A 184 -18.95 -10.47 -16.86
CA SER A 184 -17.89 -11.57 -16.61
C SER A 184 -17.99 -12.79 -17.58
N LEU A 185 -17.06 -13.78 -17.46
CA LEU A 185 -17.15 -15.30 -17.53
C LEU A 185 -18.54 -15.99 -17.67
N PRO A 186 -18.65 -17.23 -18.25
CA PRO A 186 -18.15 -18.49 -17.62
C PRO A 186 -17.68 -19.69 -18.52
N SER A 187 -16.78 -20.54 -17.96
CA SER A 187 -16.66 -22.04 -18.03
C SER A 187 -16.48 -22.77 -19.41
N THR A 188 -16.16 -24.08 -19.56
CA THR A 188 -16.27 -25.28 -18.66
C THR A 188 -15.42 -26.52 -19.12
N SER A 189 -15.11 -27.48 -18.21
CA SER A 189 -14.93 -28.98 -18.40
C SER A 189 -13.75 -29.56 -19.25
N SER A 190 -13.23 -30.80 -19.08
CA SER A 190 -13.33 -31.87 -18.02
C SER A 190 -12.31 -33.04 -18.20
N GLY A 191 -11.92 -33.73 -17.11
CA GLY A 191 -11.41 -35.15 -17.05
C GLY A 191 -9.97 -35.46 -17.51
N SER A 192 -9.31 -36.58 -17.13
CA SER A 192 -9.48 -37.56 -16.03
C SER A 192 -8.27 -38.53 -15.90
N ILE A 193 -7.98 -39.03 -14.68
CA ILE A 193 -7.03 -40.09 -14.18
C ILE A 193 -6.26 -41.02 -15.18
N SER A 194 -5.09 -41.65 -14.90
CA SER A 194 -4.40 -42.14 -13.66
C SER A 194 -2.85 -42.28 -13.95
N ALA A 195 -1.92 -42.95 -13.22
CA ALA A 195 -1.74 -43.64 -11.91
C ALA A 195 -0.20 -43.88 -11.65
N GLU A 196 0.20 -44.33 -10.43
CA GLU A 196 1.54 -44.84 -9.99
C GLU A 196 2.80 -43.94 -10.14
N SER A 197 3.89 -44.08 -9.37
CA SER A 197 4.10 -44.38 -7.94
C SER A 197 5.59 -44.14 -7.58
N ASP A 198 5.94 -43.19 -6.71
CA ASP A 198 7.21 -43.25 -5.93
C ASP A 198 7.28 -42.25 -4.76
N ASP A 199 8.22 -42.50 -3.84
CA ASP A 199 8.24 -41.92 -2.49
C ASP A 199 8.69 -40.44 -2.43
N THR A 200 7.75 -39.54 -2.16
CA THR A 200 8.00 -38.13 -1.82
C THR A 200 7.02 -37.64 -0.76
N THR A 201 7.42 -36.64 0.03
CA THR A 201 6.59 -36.08 1.11
C THR A 201 5.22 -35.63 0.58
N ILE A 202 4.16 -36.34 0.98
CA ILE A 202 2.80 -36.12 0.48
C ILE A 202 2.27 -34.77 0.97
N LEU A 203 2.52 -33.72 0.17
CA LEU A 203 1.65 -32.56 0.13
C LEU A 203 0.26 -33.07 -0.28
N SER A 204 -0.72 -32.98 0.64
CA SER A 204 -2.10 -33.35 0.34
C SER A 204 -2.57 -32.64 -0.93
N PRO A 205 -3.36 -33.30 -1.82
CA PRO A 205 -3.64 -32.77 -3.15
C PRO A 205 -4.13 -31.32 -3.12
N ARG A 206 -3.29 -30.41 -3.62
CA ARG A 206 -3.58 -28.97 -3.63
C ARG A 206 -4.84 -28.75 -4.47
N SER A 207 -5.90 -28.25 -3.84
CA SER A 207 -7.22 -28.17 -4.49
C SER A 207 -7.17 -27.28 -5.73
N PRO A 208 -7.89 -27.65 -6.81
CA PRO A 208 -7.73 -27.02 -8.13
C PRO A 208 -8.16 -25.54 -8.15
N ASP A 209 -9.03 -25.13 -7.22
CA ASP A 209 -9.56 -23.77 -7.11
C ASP A 209 -8.63 -22.77 -6.39
N MET A 210 -7.45 -23.20 -5.93
CA MET A 210 -6.50 -22.31 -5.26
C MET A 210 -5.85 -21.34 -6.25
N HIS A 211 -5.94 -20.04 -5.97
CA HIS A 211 -5.23 -19.03 -6.76
C HIS A 211 -3.72 -19.32 -6.82
N LYS A 212 -3.11 -18.93 -7.94
CA LYS A 212 -1.66 -19.09 -8.14
C LYS A 212 -0.92 -17.85 -7.61
N PRO A 213 0.29 -17.98 -7.06
CA PRO A 213 1.11 -16.81 -6.75
C PRO A 213 1.41 -16.02 -8.03
N TRP A 214 1.39 -14.69 -7.95
CA TRP A 214 1.66 -13.84 -9.11
C TRP A 214 3.07 -14.12 -9.67
N PRO A 215 3.22 -14.38 -10.98
CA PRO A 215 4.48 -14.84 -11.56
C PRO A 215 5.47 -13.69 -11.79
N THR A 216 6.77 -14.01 -11.84
CA THR A 216 7.84 -13.03 -12.09
C THR A 216 7.80 -12.46 -13.51
N GLU A 217 7.58 -13.31 -14.52
CA GLU A 217 7.17 -12.90 -15.86
C GLU A 217 5.75 -13.41 -16.11
N PHE A 218 4.85 -12.56 -16.64
CA PHE A 218 3.46 -12.96 -16.88
C PHE A 218 3.34 -13.80 -18.17
N PRO A 219 2.86 -15.06 -18.10
CA PRO A 219 2.73 -15.89 -19.29
C PRO A 219 1.54 -15.42 -20.13
N ILE A 220 1.75 -15.11 -21.41
CA ILE A 220 0.67 -14.76 -22.32
C ILE A 220 0.04 -16.05 -22.87
N PRO A 221 -1.28 -16.26 -22.71
CA PRO A 221 -1.94 -17.50 -23.11
C PRO A 221 -1.91 -17.70 -24.64
N LYS A 222 -2.42 -18.85 -25.08
CA LYS A 222 -2.87 -19.02 -26.47
C LYS A 222 -4.24 -18.37 -26.62
N PHE A 223 -4.44 -17.63 -27.69
CA PHE A 223 -5.72 -17.01 -28.04
C PHE A 223 -6.54 -17.91 -28.98
N SER A 224 -7.71 -17.45 -29.44
CA SER A 224 -8.47 -18.18 -30.47
C SER A 224 -7.66 -18.32 -31.76
N TYR A 225 -7.88 -19.40 -32.52
CA TYR A 225 -7.17 -19.67 -33.78
C TYR A 225 -7.15 -18.47 -34.75
N ASN A 226 -8.31 -17.83 -34.95
CA ASN A 226 -8.44 -16.64 -35.79
C ASN A 226 -7.61 -15.45 -35.26
N THR A 227 -7.50 -15.33 -33.93
CA THR A 227 -6.70 -14.28 -33.30
C THR A 227 -5.21 -14.55 -33.43
N GLU A 228 -4.74 -15.78 -33.17
CA GLU A 228 -3.33 -16.15 -33.36
C GLU A 228 -2.88 -15.98 -34.82
N LEU A 229 -3.73 -16.34 -35.80
CA LEU A 229 -3.45 -16.15 -37.23
C LEU A 229 -3.28 -14.67 -37.60
N VAL A 230 -4.13 -13.79 -37.08
CA VAL A 230 -4.03 -12.34 -37.30
C VAL A 230 -2.85 -11.74 -36.53
N LEU A 231 -2.55 -12.22 -35.32
CA LEU A 231 -1.38 -11.80 -34.54
C LEU A 231 -0.06 -12.20 -35.18
N GLN A 232 0.02 -13.39 -35.77
CA GLN A 232 1.19 -13.84 -36.53
C GLN A 232 1.41 -12.92 -37.74
N LYS A 233 0.40 -12.76 -38.59
CA LYS A 233 0.49 -11.88 -39.77
C LYS A 233 0.76 -10.41 -39.42
N GLY A 234 0.17 -9.93 -38.33
CA GLY A 234 0.42 -8.61 -37.77
C GLY A 234 1.87 -8.42 -37.32
N ASN A 235 2.44 -9.42 -36.62
CA ASN A 235 3.86 -9.41 -36.24
C ASN A 235 4.78 -9.47 -37.47
N GLU A 236 4.47 -10.30 -38.48
CA GLU A 236 5.22 -10.37 -39.75
C GLU A 236 5.20 -9.03 -40.51
N ASN A 237 4.08 -8.31 -40.49
CA ASN A 237 3.98 -6.96 -41.07
C ASN A 237 4.78 -5.94 -40.23
N TYR A 238 4.62 -5.93 -38.92
CA TYR A 238 5.37 -5.05 -38.02
C TYR A 238 6.89 -5.20 -38.18
N LEU A 239 7.39 -6.44 -38.36
CA LEU A 239 8.81 -6.71 -38.62
C LEU A 239 9.29 -6.26 -40.01
N ARG A 240 8.39 -6.09 -40.98
CA ARG A 240 8.71 -5.66 -42.35
C ARG A 240 8.72 -4.15 -42.52
N ASP A 241 7.73 -3.47 -41.94
CA ASP A 241 7.41 -2.07 -42.23
C ASP A 241 6.91 -1.26 -41.01
N GLY A 242 6.88 -1.87 -39.81
CA GLY A 242 6.41 -1.22 -38.59
C GLY A 242 4.88 -1.10 -38.45
N SER A 243 4.09 -1.70 -39.36
CA SER A 243 2.63 -1.64 -39.29
C SER A 243 2.04 -2.12 -37.96
N LEU A 244 1.13 -1.32 -37.42
CA LEU A 244 0.37 -1.61 -36.21
C LEU A 244 -1.01 -2.18 -36.56
N LEU A 245 -1.40 -3.25 -35.88
CA LEU A 245 -2.65 -3.98 -36.13
C LEU A 245 -3.89 -3.11 -35.84
N CYS A 246 -3.75 -2.04 -35.05
CA CYS A 246 -4.82 -1.13 -34.65
C CYS A 246 -5.55 -0.42 -35.82
N LYS A 247 -5.04 -0.52 -37.05
CA LYS A 247 -5.64 0.04 -38.27
C LYS A 247 -6.52 -0.96 -39.05
N GLU A 248 -6.52 -2.24 -38.70
CA GLU A 248 -7.29 -3.26 -39.41
C GLU A 248 -8.76 -3.34 -38.95
N LYS A 249 -9.68 -3.60 -39.88
CA LYS A 249 -11.12 -3.80 -39.56
C LYS A 249 -11.39 -5.02 -38.65
N SER A 250 -10.47 -5.97 -38.64
CA SER A 250 -10.44 -7.17 -37.76
C SER A 250 -10.11 -6.84 -36.30
N TYR A 251 -9.41 -5.73 -36.04
CA TYR A 251 -8.78 -5.42 -34.76
C TYR A 251 -9.73 -5.40 -33.55
N PRO A 252 -10.96 -4.85 -33.62
CA PRO A 252 -11.85 -4.82 -32.44
C PRO A 252 -12.22 -6.21 -31.93
N GLY A 253 -12.44 -7.18 -32.84
CA GLY A 253 -12.72 -8.57 -32.48
C GLY A 253 -11.51 -9.27 -31.86
N VAL A 254 -10.34 -9.09 -32.49
CA VAL A 254 -9.04 -9.59 -32.00
C VAL A 254 -8.72 -9.03 -30.61
N LYS A 255 -8.82 -7.71 -30.42
CA LYS A 255 -8.60 -7.05 -29.12
C LYS A 255 -9.58 -7.57 -28.06
N SER A 256 -10.86 -7.77 -28.40
CA SER A 256 -11.85 -8.32 -27.46
C SER A 256 -11.51 -9.75 -27.01
N ASN A 257 -11.07 -10.63 -27.93
CA ASN A 257 -10.67 -12.00 -27.60
C ASN A 257 -9.39 -12.04 -26.73
N ILE A 258 -8.37 -11.25 -27.08
CA ILE A 258 -7.15 -11.11 -26.28
C ILE A 258 -7.49 -10.68 -24.86
N LEU A 259 -8.35 -9.67 -24.71
CA LEU A 259 -8.76 -9.15 -23.42
C LEU A 259 -9.53 -10.19 -22.59
N GLU A 260 -10.41 -11.01 -23.18
CA GLU A 260 -11.11 -12.08 -22.46
C GLU A 260 -10.13 -13.13 -21.90
N CYS A 261 -9.27 -13.70 -22.75
CA CYS A 261 -8.29 -14.71 -22.33
C CYS A 261 -7.27 -14.18 -21.31
N LEU A 262 -6.91 -12.90 -21.39
CA LEU A 262 -6.06 -12.25 -20.38
C LEU A 262 -6.82 -12.00 -19.07
N ALA A 263 -8.09 -11.61 -19.12
CA ALA A 263 -8.88 -11.41 -17.91
C ALA A 263 -9.10 -12.71 -17.14
N GLU A 264 -9.29 -13.83 -17.85
CA GLU A 264 -9.31 -15.17 -17.29
C GLU A 264 -8.02 -15.54 -16.58
N LEU A 265 -6.90 -15.41 -17.28
CA LEU A 265 -5.61 -15.77 -16.70
C LEU A 265 -5.26 -14.86 -15.51
N ILE A 266 -5.52 -13.55 -15.59
CA ILE A 266 -5.32 -12.61 -14.46
C ILE A 266 -6.16 -13.02 -13.26
N PHE A 267 -7.46 -13.35 -13.45
CA PHE A 267 -8.33 -13.74 -12.34
C PHE A 267 -7.83 -15.00 -11.64
N SER A 268 -7.23 -15.96 -12.37
CA SER A 268 -6.62 -17.16 -11.76
C SER A 268 -5.47 -16.84 -10.78
N TYR A 269 -4.85 -15.66 -10.89
CA TYR A 269 -3.87 -15.16 -9.93
C TYR A 269 -4.48 -14.21 -8.88
N THR A 270 -5.41 -13.33 -9.27
CA THR A 270 -6.15 -12.46 -8.32
C THR A 270 -7.42 -11.83 -8.93
N PRO A 271 -8.56 -11.81 -8.19
CA PRO A 271 -9.76 -11.04 -8.56
C PRO A 271 -9.61 -9.51 -8.50
N TYR A 272 -8.54 -9.02 -7.88
CA TYR A 272 -8.30 -7.59 -7.58
C TYR A 272 -6.90 -7.14 -8.02
N PRO A 273 -6.56 -7.18 -9.33
CA PRO A 273 -5.25 -6.75 -9.80
C PRO A 273 -4.99 -5.26 -9.54
N ARG A 274 -3.73 -4.95 -9.21
CA ARG A 274 -3.21 -3.58 -9.06
C ARG A 274 -2.69 -3.04 -10.39
N ASP A 275 -2.38 -1.75 -10.47
CA ASP A 275 -1.85 -1.13 -11.68
C ASP A 275 -0.54 -1.77 -12.14
N ALA A 276 0.38 -2.08 -11.21
CA ALA A 276 1.60 -2.84 -11.51
C ALA A 276 1.32 -4.24 -12.11
N HIS A 277 0.21 -4.91 -11.73
CA HIS A 277 -0.18 -6.19 -12.33
C HIS A 277 -0.68 -5.98 -13.77
N ARG A 278 -1.50 -4.94 -14.02
CA ARG A 278 -1.96 -4.56 -15.38
C ARG A 278 -0.80 -4.15 -16.28
N CYS A 279 0.17 -3.42 -15.71
CA CYS A 279 1.39 -2.97 -16.39
C CYS A 279 2.19 -4.18 -16.90
N ALA A 280 2.54 -5.11 -16.01
CA ALA A 280 3.29 -6.33 -16.35
C ALA A 280 2.58 -7.21 -17.41
N VAL A 281 1.23 -7.28 -17.40
CA VAL A 281 0.48 -8.00 -18.45
C VAL A 281 0.56 -7.28 -19.80
N ALA A 282 0.39 -5.96 -19.83
CA ALA A 282 0.49 -5.17 -21.07
C ALA A 282 1.92 -5.20 -21.65
N GLU A 283 2.94 -5.15 -20.79
CA GLU A 283 4.35 -5.34 -21.15
C GLU A 283 4.59 -6.71 -21.76
N ALA A 284 4.18 -7.80 -21.09
CA ALA A 284 4.34 -9.16 -21.59
C ALA A 284 3.59 -9.39 -22.92
N LEU A 285 2.39 -8.82 -23.07
CA LEU A 285 1.58 -8.90 -24.29
C LEU A 285 2.32 -8.27 -25.48
N ILE A 286 2.84 -7.05 -25.30
CA ILE A 286 3.53 -6.31 -26.36
C ILE A 286 4.98 -6.81 -26.58
N LYS A 287 5.63 -7.42 -25.57
CA LYS A 287 6.88 -8.19 -25.70
C LYS A 287 6.69 -9.40 -26.62
N LYS A 288 5.55 -10.11 -26.55
CA LYS A 288 5.21 -11.25 -27.41
C LYS A 288 4.61 -10.84 -28.77
N HIS A 289 3.83 -9.75 -28.82
CA HIS A 289 3.14 -9.28 -30.02
C HIS A 289 3.34 -7.77 -30.25
N PRO A 290 4.51 -7.34 -30.80
CA PRO A 290 4.82 -5.93 -31.00
C PRO A 290 3.84 -5.17 -31.91
N CYS A 291 3.13 -5.86 -32.81
CA CYS A 291 2.10 -5.27 -33.68
C CYS A 291 0.88 -4.70 -32.92
N LEU A 292 0.73 -5.01 -31.62
CA LEU A 292 -0.36 -4.55 -30.76
C LEU A 292 -0.11 -3.19 -30.08
N LYS A 293 1.09 -2.58 -30.23
CA LYS A 293 1.37 -1.26 -29.65
C LYS A 293 0.34 -0.23 -30.12
N GLU A 294 -0.16 0.59 -29.20
CA GLU A 294 -1.15 1.61 -29.52
C GLU A 294 -0.48 2.97 -29.81
N PRO A 295 -0.78 3.61 -30.96
CA PRO A 295 -0.16 4.89 -31.33
C PRO A 295 -0.61 6.01 -30.39
N GLY A 296 0.27 6.99 -30.17
CA GLY A 296 0.01 8.14 -29.27
C GLY A 296 0.25 7.88 -27.78
N SER A 297 0.48 6.64 -27.35
CA SER A 297 0.95 6.34 -26.00
C SER A 297 2.48 6.35 -25.93
N PHE A 298 3.05 7.07 -24.95
CA PHE A 298 4.51 7.22 -24.77
C PHE A 298 5.29 5.90 -24.73
N ASN A 299 4.68 4.82 -24.21
CA ASN A 299 5.26 3.48 -24.19
C ASN A 299 4.50 2.46 -25.09
N GLY A 300 3.40 2.87 -25.73
CA GLY A 300 2.51 1.98 -26.50
C GLY A 300 1.65 1.04 -25.65
N LEU A 301 1.73 1.09 -24.31
CA LEU A 301 1.11 0.14 -23.37
C LEU A 301 -0.18 0.67 -22.73
N TYR A 302 -0.33 1.99 -22.59
CA TYR A 302 -1.30 2.58 -21.65
C TYR A 302 -2.76 2.21 -21.95
N GLY A 303 -3.19 2.24 -23.22
CA GLY A 303 -4.56 1.90 -23.58
C GLY A 303 -4.86 0.40 -23.39
N TRP A 304 -3.86 -0.49 -23.47
CA TRP A 304 -3.98 -1.89 -23.02
C TRP A 304 -4.14 -1.99 -21.50
N GLN A 305 -3.39 -1.21 -20.71
CA GLN A 305 -3.56 -1.18 -19.26
C GLN A 305 -4.96 -0.72 -18.85
N GLN A 306 -5.52 0.31 -19.51
CA GLN A 306 -6.91 0.74 -19.27
C GLN A 306 -7.93 -0.27 -19.81
N SER A 307 -7.66 -0.88 -20.97
CA SER A 307 -8.49 -1.98 -21.49
C SER A 307 -8.52 -3.17 -20.54
N LEU A 308 -7.42 -3.45 -19.81
CA LEU A 308 -7.34 -4.47 -18.76
C LEU A 308 -7.95 -3.99 -17.42
N LYS A 309 -7.87 -2.70 -17.07
CA LYS A 309 -8.62 -2.11 -15.94
C LYS A 309 -10.11 -2.37 -16.14
N TYR A 310 -10.63 -2.07 -17.34
CA TYR A 310 -12.02 -2.29 -17.66
C TYR A 310 -12.37 -3.73 -18.01
N LYS A 311 -11.47 -4.57 -18.56
CA LYS A 311 -11.81 -5.98 -18.81
C LYS A 311 -11.72 -6.86 -17.56
N VAL A 312 -10.72 -6.69 -16.69
CA VAL A 312 -10.68 -7.42 -15.40
C VAL A 312 -11.60 -6.77 -14.37
N GLY A 313 -11.79 -5.45 -14.48
CA GLY A 313 -12.98 -4.78 -13.97
C GLY A 313 -14.22 -5.55 -14.38
N ASN A 314 -14.38 -5.79 -15.69
CA ASN A 314 -15.41 -6.60 -16.34
C ASN A 314 -15.22 -8.13 -16.22
N TYR A 315 -14.51 -8.60 -15.18
CA TYR A 315 -14.36 -10.04 -14.86
C TYR A 315 -14.64 -10.38 -13.38
N ARG A 316 -14.97 -9.38 -12.55
CA ARG A 316 -15.32 -9.48 -11.11
C ARG A 316 -16.83 -9.72 -10.83
N SER A 317 -17.66 -8.70 -10.96
CA SER A 317 -19.12 -8.62 -10.62
C SER A 317 -20.16 -9.54 -11.32
N LYS A 318 -19.79 -10.56 -12.09
CA LYS A 318 -20.67 -11.66 -12.56
C LYS A 318 -20.08 -13.06 -12.35
N LEU A 319 -18.78 -13.22 -12.08
CA LEU A 319 -18.34 -14.30 -11.17
C LEU A 319 -19.00 -14.15 -9.79
N ARG A 320 -19.27 -12.90 -9.38
CA ARG A 320 -20.19 -12.54 -8.29
C ARG A 320 -21.63 -13.07 -8.50
N MET A 321 -22.10 -13.21 -9.74
CA MET A 321 -23.41 -13.81 -10.07
C MET A 321 -23.35 -15.35 -10.12
N HIS A 322 -22.20 -15.92 -10.49
CA HIS A 322 -21.89 -17.35 -10.33
C HIS A 322 -21.51 -17.74 -8.89
N GLY A 323 -21.62 -16.82 -7.94
CA GLY A 323 -21.53 -17.12 -6.51
C GLY A 323 -20.13 -17.23 -5.91
N ILE A 324 -19.06 -16.80 -6.57
CA ILE A 324 -17.70 -16.88 -5.99
C ILE A 324 -17.60 -16.04 -4.69
N PRO A 325 -17.30 -16.65 -3.51
CA PRO A 325 -17.34 -15.96 -2.21
C PRO A 325 -16.45 -14.72 -2.13
N GLU A 326 -15.21 -14.80 -2.61
CA GLU A 326 -14.24 -13.69 -2.63
C GLU A 326 -14.75 -12.42 -3.35
N VAL A 327 -15.71 -12.56 -4.27
CA VAL A 327 -16.34 -11.41 -4.93
C VAL A 327 -17.73 -11.09 -4.36
N LEU A 328 -18.50 -12.12 -3.97
CA LEU A 328 -19.80 -11.99 -3.32
C LEU A 328 -19.74 -11.16 -2.03
N VAL A 329 -18.67 -11.33 -1.24
CA VAL A 329 -18.49 -10.64 0.05
C VAL A 329 -18.49 -9.11 -0.07
N ASN A 330 -18.14 -8.59 -1.25
CA ASN A 330 -18.16 -7.16 -1.56
C ASN A 330 -19.45 -6.69 -2.26
N SER A 331 -20.47 -7.55 -2.37
CA SER A 331 -21.77 -7.15 -2.92
C SER A 331 -22.54 -6.30 -1.92
N LEU A 332 -23.30 -5.29 -2.38
CA LEU A 332 -24.12 -4.43 -1.51
C LEU A 332 -25.17 -5.22 -0.72
N LYS A 333 -25.54 -6.43 -1.17
CA LYS A 333 -26.44 -7.37 -0.48
C LYS A 333 -25.78 -8.09 0.73
N ARG A 334 -24.45 -8.08 0.85
CA ARG A 334 -23.68 -8.74 1.92
C ARG A 334 -22.95 -7.76 2.85
N LYS A 335 -23.13 -6.44 2.66
CA LYS A 335 -22.66 -5.39 3.59
C LYS A 335 -23.71 -5.09 4.66
N SER A 336 -23.28 -4.62 5.84
CA SER A 336 -24.21 -4.16 6.89
C SER A 336 -24.95 -2.89 6.45
N SER A 337 -25.97 -2.46 7.21
CA SER A 337 -26.78 -1.30 6.79
C SER A 337 -26.00 0.03 6.81
N GLU A 338 -25.01 0.12 7.69
CA GLU A 338 -24.06 1.24 7.84
C GLU A 338 -22.97 1.25 6.75
N ASP A 339 -22.80 0.12 6.04
CA ASP A 339 -21.73 -0.12 5.06
C ASP A 339 -22.21 -0.17 3.60
N LYS A 340 -23.47 0.17 3.32
CA LYS A 340 -24.11 0.09 1.98
C LYS A 340 -23.50 0.96 0.86
N GLN A 341 -22.37 1.64 1.09
CA GLN A 341 -21.60 2.32 0.05
C GLN A 341 -20.69 1.33 -0.72
N PRO A 342 -20.51 1.44 -2.05
CA PRO A 342 -19.64 0.53 -2.82
C PRO A 342 -18.18 0.48 -2.35
N ALA A 343 -17.56 1.64 -2.11
CA ALA A 343 -16.14 1.77 -1.79
C ALA A 343 -15.75 1.44 -0.34
N LYS A 344 -16.68 1.64 0.62
CA LYS A 344 -16.45 1.44 2.06
C LYS A 344 -16.15 -0.04 2.36
N ASN A 345 -15.15 -0.32 3.19
CA ASN A 345 -14.82 -1.65 3.72
C ASN A 345 -14.72 -2.79 2.66
N ILE A 346 -14.03 -2.54 1.54
CA ILE A 346 -13.77 -3.58 0.52
C ILE A 346 -12.85 -4.69 1.09
N LYS A 347 -13.41 -5.88 1.23
CA LYS A 347 -12.78 -7.12 1.70
C LYS A 347 -12.06 -7.81 0.54
N LYS A 348 -10.75 -7.60 0.42
CA LYS A 348 -9.89 -8.11 -0.67
C LYS A 348 -8.57 -8.68 -0.10
N PRO A 349 -7.91 -9.65 -0.78
CA PRO A 349 -6.62 -10.19 -0.36
C PRO A 349 -5.58 -9.11 -0.08
N ARG A 350 -4.91 -9.24 1.07
CA ARG A 350 -3.67 -8.51 1.40
C ARG A 350 -2.46 -9.23 0.80
N LYS A 351 -1.27 -8.67 1.00
CA LYS A 351 -0.02 -9.15 0.39
C LYS A 351 0.26 -10.61 0.83
N ALA A 352 0.36 -11.50 -0.16
CA ALA A 352 0.56 -12.95 -0.01
C ALA A 352 -0.62 -13.74 0.61
N GLU A 353 -1.81 -13.15 0.74
CA GLU A 353 -3.03 -13.93 0.95
C GLU A 353 -3.47 -14.52 -0.40
N VAL A 354 -3.30 -15.83 -0.56
CA VAL A 354 -3.62 -16.56 -1.80
C VAL A 354 -5.02 -17.15 -1.73
N ASN A 355 -5.42 -17.66 -0.56
CA ASN A 355 -6.74 -18.25 -0.34
C ASN A 355 -7.52 -17.36 0.63
N TYR A 356 -7.90 -16.17 0.14
CA TYR A 356 -8.52 -15.14 0.97
C TYR A 356 -9.89 -15.58 1.50
N LEU A 357 -10.75 -16.04 0.58
CA LEU A 357 -12.12 -16.45 0.86
C LEU A 357 -12.58 -17.57 -0.12
N PRO A 358 -12.05 -18.80 0.03
CA PRO A 358 -12.32 -19.90 -0.89
C PRO A 358 -13.77 -20.43 -0.80
N PRO A 359 -14.28 -21.09 -1.86
CA PRO A 359 -15.52 -21.86 -1.78
C PRO A 359 -15.41 -23.04 -0.81
N HIS A 360 -16.56 -23.62 -0.44
CA HIS A 360 -16.59 -24.89 0.29
C HIS A 360 -16.14 -26.05 -0.63
N PRO A 361 -15.54 -27.12 -0.09
CA PRO A 361 -15.22 -28.32 -0.86
C PRO A 361 -16.46 -28.93 -1.54
N ALA A 362 -16.28 -29.56 -2.69
CA ALA A 362 -17.38 -30.16 -3.43
C ALA A 362 -18.11 -31.24 -2.58
N GLY A 363 -19.41 -31.02 -2.35
CA GLY A 363 -20.27 -31.89 -1.53
C GLY A 363 -20.42 -31.45 -0.07
N GLU A 364 -19.61 -30.52 0.44
CA GLU A 364 -19.75 -29.98 1.80
C GLU A 364 -20.71 -28.78 1.82
N THR A 365 -21.63 -28.75 2.79
CA THR A 365 -22.54 -27.62 3.06
C THR A 365 -22.10 -26.83 4.30
N GLU A 366 -22.69 -25.65 4.52
CA GLU A 366 -22.44 -24.84 5.73
C GLU A 366 -22.79 -25.65 7.01
N ASP A 367 -23.93 -26.36 7.01
CA ASP A 367 -24.36 -27.25 8.11
C ASP A 367 -23.42 -28.46 8.30
N SER A 368 -22.89 -29.04 7.21
CA SER A 368 -21.91 -30.13 7.27
C SER A 368 -20.62 -29.65 7.91
N LEU A 369 -20.11 -28.49 7.49
CA LEU A 369 -18.86 -27.94 8.01
C LEU A 369 -18.99 -27.43 9.46
N GLU A 370 -20.15 -26.92 9.84
CA GLU A 370 -20.45 -26.58 11.24
C GLU A 370 -20.56 -27.85 12.11
N SER A 371 -21.10 -28.96 11.56
CA SER A 371 -21.08 -30.27 12.23
C SER A 371 -19.65 -30.80 12.42
N ASN A 372 -18.80 -30.72 11.39
CA ASN A 372 -17.36 -31.03 11.48
C ASN A 372 -16.65 -30.12 12.52
N ARG A 373 -17.05 -28.85 12.67
CA ARG A 373 -16.51 -27.92 13.69
C ARG A 373 -16.86 -28.36 15.11
N LEU A 374 -18.08 -28.83 15.34
CA LEU A 374 -18.51 -29.36 16.65
C LEU A 374 -17.74 -30.63 17.03
N GLU A 375 -17.52 -31.53 16.06
CA GLU A 375 -16.70 -32.74 16.27
C GLU A 375 -15.22 -32.38 16.56
N LEU A 376 -14.64 -31.40 15.86
CA LEU A 376 -13.29 -30.86 16.11
C LEU A 376 -13.11 -30.33 17.54
N ILE A 377 -14.14 -29.70 18.12
CA ILE A 377 -14.13 -29.27 19.54
C ILE A 377 -14.12 -30.47 20.51
N SER A 378 -14.56 -31.65 20.07
CA SER A 378 -14.39 -32.89 20.83
C SER A 378 -13.00 -33.50 20.64
N GLU A 379 -12.44 -33.47 19.41
CA GLU A 379 -11.12 -34.03 19.12
C GLU A 379 -9.97 -33.27 19.79
N THR A 380 -10.07 -31.93 19.91
CA THR A 380 -9.07 -31.11 20.65
C THR A 380 -8.97 -31.45 22.14
N LYS A 381 -9.97 -32.13 22.71
CA LYS A 381 -9.98 -32.54 24.14
C LYS A 381 -9.31 -33.91 24.38
N LYS A 382 -8.99 -34.67 23.32
CA LYS A 382 -8.32 -35.98 23.39
C LYS A 382 -6.80 -35.81 23.21
N LYS A 383 -6.03 -36.79 23.68
CA LYS A 383 -4.56 -36.79 23.57
C LYS A 383 -4.10 -37.35 22.22
N ASN A 384 -2.94 -36.88 21.76
CA ASN A 384 -2.22 -37.36 20.57
C ASN A 384 -2.99 -37.20 19.24
N ASN A 385 -3.95 -36.27 19.19
CA ASN A 385 -4.90 -36.10 18.09
C ASN A 385 -4.44 -35.15 16.98
N SER A 386 -3.19 -34.65 16.99
CA SER A 386 -2.71 -33.54 16.14
C SER A 386 -2.93 -33.74 14.64
N ARG A 387 -2.78 -34.98 14.12
CA ARG A 387 -3.08 -35.30 12.72
C ARG A 387 -4.56 -35.13 12.38
N VAL A 388 -5.45 -35.64 13.24
CA VAL A 388 -6.92 -35.55 13.06
C VAL A 388 -7.35 -34.08 13.15
N ILE A 389 -6.84 -33.34 14.14
CA ILE A 389 -7.08 -31.90 14.31
C ILE A 389 -6.66 -31.13 13.05
N ASN A 390 -5.48 -31.41 12.48
CA ASN A 390 -5.03 -30.75 11.24
C ASN A 390 -5.93 -31.08 10.04
N GLU A 391 -6.34 -32.34 9.89
CA GLU A 391 -7.24 -32.77 8.81
C GLU A 391 -8.62 -32.09 8.90
N MET A 392 -9.21 -32.06 10.10
CA MET A 392 -10.49 -31.38 10.34
C MET A 392 -10.37 -29.86 10.20
N MET A 393 -9.27 -29.25 10.66
CA MET A 393 -8.95 -27.84 10.41
C MET A 393 -8.79 -27.54 8.92
N SER A 394 -8.31 -28.50 8.12
CA SER A 394 -8.24 -28.39 6.66
C SER A 394 -9.63 -28.37 6.02
N ARG A 395 -10.48 -29.35 6.35
CA ARG A 395 -11.85 -29.46 5.81
C ARG A 395 -12.71 -28.23 6.15
N THR A 396 -12.61 -27.76 7.39
CA THR A 396 -13.34 -26.60 7.92
C THR A 396 -12.77 -25.22 7.51
N PHE A 397 -11.63 -25.16 6.80
CA PHE A 397 -10.95 -23.90 6.46
C PHE A 397 -11.85 -22.89 5.73
N SER A 398 -12.67 -23.35 4.78
CA SER A 398 -13.59 -22.50 4.02
C SER A 398 -14.64 -21.81 4.90
N LEU A 399 -15.24 -22.53 5.85
CA LEU A 399 -16.18 -22.00 6.84
C LEU A 399 -15.49 -20.96 7.74
N ARG A 400 -14.34 -21.33 8.32
CA ARG A 400 -13.57 -20.45 9.21
C ARG A 400 -13.11 -19.15 8.54
N ARG A 401 -12.72 -19.20 7.26
CA ARG A 401 -12.40 -17.98 6.48
C ARG A 401 -13.65 -17.14 6.18
N GLN A 402 -14.80 -17.77 5.91
CA GLN A 402 -16.07 -17.04 5.75
C GLN A 402 -16.55 -16.37 7.04
N GLU A 403 -16.31 -16.98 8.19
CA GLU A 403 -16.55 -16.37 9.50
C GLU A 403 -15.61 -15.19 9.75
N ILE A 404 -14.28 -15.41 9.69
CA ILE A 404 -13.26 -14.38 9.97
C ILE A 404 -13.39 -13.17 9.03
N VAL A 405 -13.51 -13.39 7.72
CA VAL A 405 -13.58 -12.31 6.72
C VAL A 405 -15.00 -11.74 6.64
N GLY A 406 -16.04 -12.57 6.79
CA GLY A 406 -17.44 -12.15 6.67
C GLY A 406 -17.92 -11.36 7.88
N GLN A 407 -17.73 -11.88 9.08
CA GLN A 407 -18.30 -11.35 10.32
C GLN A 407 -17.33 -10.43 11.07
N GLY A 408 -16.01 -10.67 10.98
CA GLY A 408 -15.00 -9.94 11.76
C GLY A 408 -15.11 -10.12 13.28
N PRO A 409 -15.24 -11.37 13.79
CA PRO A 409 -15.41 -11.66 15.22
C PRO A 409 -14.20 -11.23 16.05
N SER A 410 -14.39 -11.08 17.37
CA SER A 410 -13.28 -10.77 18.29
C SER A 410 -12.37 -11.97 18.50
N VAL A 411 -11.18 -11.71 19.06
CA VAL A 411 -10.21 -12.77 19.42
C VAL A 411 -10.78 -13.72 20.49
N ALA A 412 -11.69 -13.24 21.34
CA ALA A 412 -12.37 -14.08 22.34
C ALA A 412 -13.38 -15.04 21.69
N ASP A 413 -14.23 -14.54 20.78
CA ASP A 413 -15.22 -15.35 20.07
C ASP A 413 -14.51 -16.41 19.20
N LEU A 414 -13.39 -16.05 18.56
CA LEU A 414 -12.57 -16.97 17.78
C LEU A 414 -11.91 -18.05 18.66
N LEU A 415 -11.50 -17.72 19.89
CA LEU A 415 -10.93 -18.70 20.82
C LEU A 415 -11.98 -19.70 21.32
N GLU A 416 -13.21 -19.24 21.57
CA GLU A 416 -14.33 -20.12 21.93
C GLU A 416 -14.77 -21.00 20.74
N ARG A 417 -14.89 -20.41 19.55
CA ARG A 417 -15.46 -21.08 18.38
C ARG A 417 -14.45 -21.96 17.62
N TRP A 418 -13.16 -21.62 17.67
CA TRP A 418 -12.06 -22.31 17.01
C TRP A 418 -10.82 -22.50 17.93
N PRO A 419 -10.96 -23.19 19.08
CA PRO A 419 -9.86 -23.31 20.06
C PRO A 419 -8.59 -23.96 19.49
N ALA A 420 -8.73 -24.85 18.49
CA ALA A 420 -7.61 -25.44 17.76
C ALA A 420 -6.71 -24.39 17.09
N LEU A 421 -7.25 -23.26 16.63
CA LEU A 421 -6.52 -22.21 15.91
C LEU A 421 -5.42 -21.55 16.77
N PHE A 422 -5.52 -21.66 18.10
CA PHE A 422 -4.57 -21.08 19.05
C PHE A 422 -3.46 -22.07 19.46
N GLU A 423 -3.46 -23.29 18.92
CA GLU A 423 -2.30 -24.19 19.03
C GLU A 423 -1.20 -23.73 18.05
N PRO A 424 0.08 -23.58 18.47
CA PRO A 424 1.15 -23.09 17.60
C PRO A 424 1.35 -23.87 16.29
N SER A 425 1.06 -25.18 16.32
CA SER A 425 1.06 -26.05 15.13
C SER A 425 0.00 -25.62 14.12
N GLN A 426 -1.23 -25.36 14.58
CA GLN A 426 -2.34 -24.92 13.73
C GLN A 426 -2.18 -23.47 13.25
N ILE A 427 -1.47 -22.60 13.98
CA ILE A 427 -1.10 -21.27 13.49
C ILE A 427 -0.20 -21.40 12.23
N CYS A 428 0.78 -22.30 12.26
CA CYS A 428 1.65 -22.56 11.11
C CYS A 428 0.88 -23.18 9.93
N GLU A 429 0.01 -24.15 10.19
CA GLU A 429 -0.82 -24.79 9.16
C GLU A 429 -1.87 -23.83 8.57
N GLU A 430 -2.48 -22.96 9.38
CA GLU A 430 -3.42 -21.96 8.87
C GLU A 430 -2.72 -20.88 8.04
N PHE A 431 -1.51 -20.45 8.44
CA PHE A 431 -0.68 -19.59 7.60
C PHE A 431 -0.35 -20.26 6.25
N LEU A 432 -0.04 -21.56 6.26
CA LEU A 432 0.17 -22.35 5.05
C LEU A 432 -1.10 -22.46 4.21
N ARG A 433 -2.29 -22.64 4.81
CA ARG A 433 -3.58 -22.62 4.09
C ARG A 433 -3.88 -21.25 3.47
N ILE A 434 -3.63 -20.14 4.17
CA ILE A 434 -3.92 -18.78 3.67
C ILE A 434 -2.94 -18.35 2.57
N SER A 435 -1.64 -18.61 2.74
CA SER A 435 -0.58 -18.10 1.85
C SER A 435 -0.07 -19.10 0.81
N GLY A 436 -0.26 -20.41 1.04
CA GLY A 436 0.40 -21.47 0.29
C GLY A 436 1.90 -21.61 0.57
N ILE A 437 2.42 -20.99 1.64
CA ILE A 437 3.84 -20.94 2.03
C ILE A 437 4.00 -21.47 3.46
N SER A 438 4.97 -22.35 3.71
CA SER A 438 5.27 -22.85 5.07
C SER A 438 5.89 -21.72 5.91
N LEU A 439 5.25 -21.35 7.03
CA LEU A 439 5.69 -20.24 7.88
C LEU A 439 7.11 -20.46 8.42
N GLU A 440 7.31 -21.56 9.16
CA GLU A 440 8.56 -21.84 9.86
C GLU A 440 9.73 -22.06 8.89
N SER A 441 9.58 -22.95 7.91
CA SER A 441 10.64 -23.26 6.93
C SER A 441 11.07 -22.01 6.15
N THR A 442 10.10 -21.19 5.74
CA THR A 442 10.40 -19.93 5.03
C THR A 442 11.05 -18.91 5.95
N PHE A 443 10.54 -18.74 7.17
CA PHE A 443 11.12 -17.80 8.15
C PHE A 443 12.57 -18.16 8.46
N MET A 444 12.86 -19.43 8.76
CA MET A 444 14.21 -19.92 9.07
C MET A 444 15.15 -19.77 7.87
N SER A 445 14.70 -20.11 6.65
CA SER A 445 15.48 -19.91 5.42
C SER A 445 15.78 -18.41 5.16
N GLN A 446 14.83 -17.51 5.42
CA GLN A 446 15.05 -16.08 5.29
C GLN A 446 15.97 -15.51 6.37
N LEU A 447 15.85 -15.99 7.61
CA LEU A 447 16.70 -15.62 8.73
C LEU A 447 18.16 -16.00 8.44
N ASP A 448 18.42 -17.22 7.99
CA ASP A 448 19.75 -17.67 7.58
C ASP A 448 20.30 -16.80 6.44
N ARG A 449 19.46 -16.52 5.42
CA ARG A 449 19.85 -15.73 4.24
C ARG A 449 20.21 -14.27 4.57
N GLN A 450 19.60 -13.66 5.58
CA GLN A 450 19.91 -12.29 6.00
C GLN A 450 20.91 -12.22 7.17
N THR A 451 21.18 -13.33 7.86
CA THR A 451 22.09 -13.40 9.02
C THR A 451 23.43 -12.68 8.81
N PRO A 452 24.16 -12.84 7.68
CA PRO A 452 25.43 -12.11 7.47
C PRO A 452 25.29 -10.58 7.51
N LYS A 453 24.15 -10.04 7.05
CA LYS A 453 23.86 -8.60 7.09
C LYS A 453 23.47 -8.15 8.49
N LEU A 454 22.68 -8.96 9.20
CA LEU A 454 22.31 -8.70 10.59
C LEU A 454 23.54 -8.67 11.50
N LEU A 455 24.44 -9.65 11.39
CA LEU A 455 25.70 -9.69 12.15
C LEU A 455 26.60 -8.47 11.85
N SER A 456 26.62 -7.98 10.60
CA SER A 456 27.33 -6.74 10.25
C SER A 456 26.71 -5.51 10.94
N LEU A 457 25.37 -5.37 10.87
CA LEU A 457 24.62 -4.30 11.52
C LEU A 457 24.77 -4.31 13.05
N PHE A 458 24.82 -5.50 13.65
CA PHE A 458 25.03 -5.72 15.07
C PHE A 458 26.45 -5.32 15.51
N ASN A 459 27.48 -5.72 14.76
CA ASN A 459 28.87 -5.33 15.04
C ASN A 459 29.09 -3.81 14.98
N ALA A 460 28.39 -3.12 14.06
CA ALA A 460 28.41 -1.67 13.91
C ALA A 460 27.66 -0.91 15.03
N LYS A 461 26.83 -1.59 15.84
CA LYS A 461 26.07 -0.96 16.94
C LYS A 461 27.01 -0.58 18.09
N GLY A 462 27.02 0.70 18.44
CA GLY A 462 27.73 1.24 19.60
C GLY A 462 26.87 1.32 20.87
N GLY A 463 27.44 1.91 21.92
CA GLY A 463 26.76 2.17 23.19
C GLY A 463 26.36 0.92 23.99
N ALA A 464 25.52 1.11 25.01
CA ALA A 464 25.11 0.03 25.92
C ALA A 464 24.37 -1.12 25.20
N VAL A 465 23.51 -0.80 24.23
CA VAL A 465 22.82 -1.79 23.36
C VAL A 465 23.86 -2.60 22.57
N GLY A 466 24.83 -1.94 21.94
CA GLY A 466 25.90 -2.60 21.20
C GLY A 466 26.74 -3.54 22.07
N GLN A 467 26.99 -3.21 23.34
CA GLN A 467 27.69 -4.10 24.26
C GLN A 467 26.86 -5.33 24.64
N ARG A 468 25.56 -5.19 24.92
CA ARG A 468 24.68 -6.35 25.20
C ARG A 468 24.58 -7.30 24.01
N ILE A 469 24.46 -6.76 22.80
CA ILE A 469 24.50 -7.54 21.55
C ILE A 469 25.86 -8.25 21.38
N LYS A 470 26.98 -7.56 21.63
CA LYS A 470 28.33 -8.17 21.57
C LYS A 470 28.47 -9.32 22.58
N SER A 471 27.97 -9.18 23.81
CA SER A 471 27.97 -10.28 24.79
C SER A 471 27.19 -11.52 24.31
N GLN A 472 26.08 -11.34 23.59
CA GLN A 472 25.36 -12.46 22.97
C GLN A 472 26.17 -13.06 21.80
N MET A 473 26.68 -12.22 20.89
CA MET A 473 27.45 -12.65 19.71
C MET A 473 28.76 -13.36 20.05
N MET A 474 29.37 -13.05 21.21
CA MET A 474 30.59 -13.75 21.68
C MET A 474 30.39 -15.26 21.84
N THR A 475 29.17 -15.75 22.08
CA THR A 475 28.90 -17.19 22.13
C THR A 475 29.18 -17.88 20.78
N LEU A 476 28.92 -17.22 19.65
CA LEU A 476 29.22 -17.74 18.31
C LEU A 476 30.71 -17.62 17.94
N ILE A 477 31.46 -16.76 18.64
CA ILE A 477 32.92 -16.61 18.47
C ILE A 477 33.65 -17.68 19.30
N GLN A 478 33.13 -18.01 20.48
CA GLN A 478 33.64 -19.07 21.35
C GLN A 478 33.31 -20.47 20.83
N GLU A 479 32.23 -20.63 20.07
CA GLU A 479 31.83 -21.90 19.44
C GLU A 479 31.72 -21.77 17.91
N PRO A 480 32.85 -21.79 17.15
CA PRO A 480 32.81 -21.66 15.68
C PRO A 480 32.03 -22.78 14.96
N SER A 481 31.86 -23.93 15.62
CA SER A 481 31.05 -25.06 15.16
C SER A 481 29.58 -24.99 15.59
N ALA A 482 29.11 -23.89 16.18
CA ALA A 482 27.76 -23.75 16.69
C ALA A 482 26.69 -24.08 15.64
N SER A 483 25.68 -24.83 16.08
CA SER A 483 24.60 -25.33 15.23
C SER A 483 23.81 -24.19 14.55
N VAL A 484 23.07 -24.53 13.49
CA VAL A 484 22.27 -23.53 12.76
C VAL A 484 21.18 -22.95 13.67
N GLU A 485 20.59 -23.78 14.53
CA GLU A 485 19.59 -23.42 15.54
C GLU A 485 20.20 -22.46 16.56
N LYS A 486 21.41 -22.75 17.06
CA LYS A 486 22.11 -21.88 18.01
C LYS A 486 22.45 -20.52 17.40
N ARG A 487 22.84 -20.51 16.12
CA ARG A 487 23.11 -19.29 15.35
C ARG A 487 21.85 -18.45 15.16
N ARG A 488 20.74 -19.07 14.76
CA ARG A 488 19.41 -18.42 14.66
C ARG A 488 18.96 -17.85 15.99
N GLU A 489 19.12 -18.59 17.09
CA GLU A 489 18.78 -18.14 18.45
C GLU A 489 19.53 -16.83 18.81
N VAL A 490 20.85 -16.80 18.63
CA VAL A 490 21.66 -15.62 18.94
C VAL A 490 21.27 -14.44 18.05
N VAL A 491 21.07 -14.67 16.74
CA VAL A 491 20.64 -13.61 15.81
C VAL A 491 19.28 -13.01 16.20
N LEU A 492 18.33 -13.84 16.64
CA LEU A 492 17.01 -13.37 17.11
C LEU A 492 17.10 -12.61 18.44
N ARG A 493 17.85 -13.12 19.43
CA ARG A 493 18.09 -12.41 20.70
C ARG A 493 18.78 -11.06 20.48
N SER A 494 19.69 -10.98 19.50
CA SER A 494 20.39 -9.74 19.14
C SER A 494 19.52 -8.78 18.33
N LEU A 495 18.57 -9.29 17.54
CA LEU A 495 17.60 -8.46 16.82
C LEU A 495 16.63 -7.76 17.78
N ILE A 496 16.10 -8.50 18.76
CA ILE A 496 15.22 -7.99 19.82
C ILE A 496 15.92 -6.84 20.58
N GLU A 497 17.15 -7.08 21.04
CA GLU A 497 17.99 -6.09 21.72
C GLU A 497 18.32 -4.89 20.80
N TYR A 498 18.58 -5.12 19.51
CA TYR A 498 18.83 -4.05 18.53
C TYR A 498 17.62 -3.14 18.32
N MET A 499 16.40 -3.70 18.39
CA MET A 499 15.12 -2.98 18.32
C MET A 499 14.75 -2.29 19.64
N GLY A 500 15.47 -2.55 20.74
CA GLY A 500 15.18 -1.99 22.07
C GLY A 500 14.03 -2.69 22.80
N GLU A 501 13.67 -3.89 22.38
CA GLU A 501 12.65 -4.73 23.00
C GLU A 501 13.27 -5.62 24.09
N ARG A 502 12.49 -5.99 25.12
CA ARG A 502 12.99 -6.84 26.21
C ARG A 502 12.90 -8.29 25.81
N GLN A 503 14.02 -9.00 25.95
CA GLN A 503 14.13 -10.40 25.54
C GLN A 503 13.33 -11.37 26.45
N GLU A 504 12.93 -10.92 27.64
CA GLU A 504 12.00 -11.62 28.55
C GLU A 504 10.52 -11.54 28.10
N ASP A 505 10.11 -10.50 27.37
CA ASP A 505 8.73 -10.33 26.89
C ASP A 505 8.41 -11.21 25.68
N LEU A 506 9.45 -11.72 24.99
CA LEU A 506 9.34 -12.37 23.67
C LEU A 506 9.89 -13.81 23.61
N ILE A 507 10.69 -14.26 24.59
CA ILE A 507 11.29 -15.59 24.60
C ILE A 507 11.12 -16.26 25.98
N SER A 508 10.12 -17.13 26.11
CA SER A 508 9.98 -18.01 27.27
C SER A 508 10.90 -19.23 27.16
N VAL A 509 11.93 -19.30 28.00
CA VAL A 509 12.86 -20.44 28.04
C VAL A 509 12.22 -21.60 28.82
N HIS A 510 11.44 -22.43 28.13
CA HIS A 510 10.84 -23.64 28.69
C HIS A 510 11.89 -24.75 28.85
N HIS A 511 12.58 -24.77 29.99
CA HIS A 511 13.45 -25.90 30.37
C HIS A 511 12.63 -27.19 30.49
N THR A 512 12.88 -28.14 29.59
CA THR A 512 12.14 -29.42 29.52
C THR A 512 12.55 -30.39 30.64
N GLN A 513 12.23 -30.07 31.89
CA GLN A 513 12.30 -31.05 32.98
C GLN A 513 11.32 -32.20 32.71
N ARG A 514 11.84 -33.44 32.69
CA ARG A 514 11.03 -34.67 32.66
C ARG A 514 10.36 -34.87 34.03
N SER A 515 9.30 -34.12 34.30
CA SER A 515 8.47 -34.25 35.50
C SER A 515 6.99 -34.22 35.14
N HIS A 516 6.28 -35.32 35.36
CA HIS A 516 4.85 -35.45 35.10
C HIS A 516 4.00 -34.71 36.15
N GLN A 517 3.99 -33.38 36.10
CA GLN A 517 3.07 -32.55 36.90
C GLN A 517 2.15 -31.77 35.96
N LYS A 518 0.83 -31.86 36.17
CA LYS A 518 -0.13 -31.00 35.45
C LYS A 518 -0.01 -29.57 35.96
N CYS A 519 0.15 -28.60 35.08
CA CYS A 519 -0.26 -27.21 35.33
C CYS A 519 -1.30 -26.81 34.30
N PHE A 520 -2.57 -26.78 34.72
CA PHE A 520 -3.55 -25.92 34.08
C PHE A 520 -3.31 -24.52 34.62
N SER A 521 -2.86 -23.61 33.76
CA SER A 521 -2.65 -22.20 34.08
C SER A 521 -2.98 -21.38 32.83
N GLN A 522 -3.63 -20.24 33.01
CA GLN A 522 -4.17 -19.46 31.90
C GLN A 522 -3.07 -18.70 31.16
N ASN A 523 -2.46 -19.33 30.16
CA ASN A 523 -1.57 -18.66 29.21
C ASN A 523 -2.39 -17.85 28.19
N VAL A 524 -3.15 -16.86 28.68
CA VAL A 524 -3.54 -15.71 27.86
C VAL A 524 -2.25 -14.99 27.51
N ILE A 525 -1.90 -14.91 26.24
CA ILE A 525 -0.75 -14.11 25.79
C ILE A 525 -1.02 -12.65 26.19
N PRO A 526 -0.21 -12.04 27.07
CA PRO A 526 -0.44 -10.65 27.44
C PRO A 526 0.03 -9.76 26.29
N PHE A 527 -0.90 -9.38 25.41
CA PHE A 527 -0.67 -8.27 24.49
C PHE A 527 -0.25 -7.05 25.33
N PRO A 528 0.93 -6.47 25.10
CA PRO A 528 1.41 -5.34 25.90
C PRO A 528 0.56 -4.12 25.59
N SER A 529 -0.43 -3.85 26.44
CA SER A 529 -1.27 -2.66 26.43
C SER A 529 -0.47 -1.43 26.85
N LYS A 530 0.50 -1.04 26.01
CA LYS A 530 1.13 0.29 26.06
C LYS A 530 0.06 1.33 25.78
N SER A 531 -0.51 1.86 26.85
CA SER A 531 -1.33 3.06 26.80
C SER A 531 -0.47 4.21 26.27
N LEU A 532 -0.80 4.67 25.06
CA LEU A 532 -0.40 6.00 24.61
C LEU A 532 -1.23 6.99 25.42
N ARG A 533 -0.52 7.80 26.23
CA ARG A 533 -0.96 9.10 26.74
C ARG A 533 -0.26 10.18 25.93
#